data_AF-E5Y9J9-F1
#
_entry.id   AF-E5Y9J9-F1
#
_cell.length_a   1.000
_cell.length_b   1.000
_cell.length_c   1.000
_cell.angle_alpha   90.00
_cell.angle_beta   90.00
_cell.angle_gamma   90.00
#
_symmetry.space_group_name_H-M   'P 1'
#
loop_
_entity.id
_entity.type
_entity.pdbx_description
1 polymer ?
#
loop_
_entity_poly.entity_id
_entity_poly.type
_entity_poly.pdbx_seq_one_letter_code
_entity_poly.pdbx_strand_id
1 'polypeptide(L)'
;MSVDLYGDYTAEVLSLPQQWREQMWLANGETGISSKTIHAVLTGTVDNTVFNTSPSWFRYDVPHDPSDFRRCYLLLKFIPEWKQRLHEVAERFPKWKPFVEQWDELTRLYEDERDREDGKAPLLYKLMKELKNKGNHE
;
A
#
# COMPACT_ATOMS: atom_id res chain seq x y z
N MET A 1 0.25 22.97 2.67
CA MET A 1 -0.86 22.03 2.94
C MET A 1 -0.43 21.19 4.13
N SER A 2 -1.20 21.14 5.22
CA SER A 2 -0.89 20.20 6.30
C SER A 2 -0.90 18.80 5.69
N VAL A 3 0.21 18.08 5.81
CA VAL A 3 0.27 16.69 5.38
C VAL A 3 -0.71 15.93 6.25
N ASP A 4 -1.83 15.53 5.67
CA ASP A 4 -2.77 14.65 6.33
C ASP A 4 -2.05 13.32 6.56
N LEU A 5 -1.66 13.10 7.81
CA LEU A 5 -0.86 11.95 8.23
C LEU A 5 -1.67 10.65 8.19
N TYR A 6 -2.99 10.72 8.04
CA TYR A 6 -3.90 9.59 8.28
C TYR A 6 -4.84 9.29 7.12
N GLY A 7 -4.75 10.06 6.03
CA GLY A 7 -5.55 9.85 4.82
C GLY A 7 -6.98 10.38 4.94
N ASP A 8 -7.21 11.32 5.85
CA ASP A 8 -8.40 12.17 5.93
C ASP A 8 -8.45 13.22 4.79
N TYR A 9 -8.39 12.74 3.54
CA TYR A 9 -8.48 13.58 2.35
C TYR A 9 -9.87 14.22 2.21
N THR A 10 -9.91 15.50 1.82
CA THR A 10 -11.18 16.21 1.66
C THR A 10 -12.03 15.61 0.53
N ALA A 11 -13.35 15.73 0.65
CA ALA A 11 -14.28 15.29 -0.41
C ALA A 11 -13.99 15.99 -1.75
N GLU A 12 -13.54 17.25 -1.72
CA GLU A 12 -13.08 17.98 -2.90
C GLU A 12 -11.90 17.27 -3.57
N VAL A 13 -10.87 16.90 -2.80
CA VAL A 13 -9.70 16.19 -3.32
C VAL A 13 -10.08 14.81 -3.86
N LEU A 14 -10.94 14.07 -3.15
CA LEU A 14 -11.41 12.76 -3.62
C LEU A 14 -12.32 12.83 -4.85
N SER A 15 -12.95 13.99 -5.10
CA SER A 15 -13.76 14.23 -6.31
C SER A 15 -12.94 14.48 -7.58
N LEU A 16 -11.62 14.73 -7.44
CA LEU A 16 -10.74 14.90 -8.58
C LEU A 16 -10.66 13.61 -9.41
N PRO A 17 -10.45 13.70 -10.74
CA PRO A 17 -10.31 12.51 -11.58
C PRO A 17 -9.19 11.61 -11.06
N GLN A 18 -9.39 10.28 -11.11
CA GLN A 18 -8.44 9.30 -10.57
C GLN A 18 -7.00 9.56 -11.04
N GLN A 19 -6.81 9.81 -12.34
CA GLN A 19 -5.50 10.08 -12.92
C GLN A 19 -4.79 11.31 -12.31
N TRP A 20 -5.54 12.34 -11.90
CA TRP A 20 -4.98 13.51 -11.23
C TRP A 20 -4.53 13.16 -9.81
N ARG A 21 -5.33 12.36 -9.09
CA ARG A 21 -4.93 11.84 -7.77
C ARG A 21 -3.70 10.94 -7.86
N GLU A 22 -3.61 10.07 -8.87
CA GLU A 22 -2.39 9.27 -9.13
C GLU A 22 -1.14 10.15 -9.27
N GLN A 23 -1.23 11.20 -10.09
CA GLN A 23 -0.11 12.15 -10.28
C GLN A 23 0.22 12.92 -9.00
N MET A 24 -0.79 13.37 -8.25
CA MET A 24 -0.58 14.03 -6.97
C MET A 24 0.12 13.13 -5.95
N TRP A 25 -0.25 11.85 -5.90
CA TRP A 25 0.39 10.87 -5.04
C TRP A 25 1.83 10.58 -5.48
N LEU A 26 2.09 10.45 -6.79
CA LEU A 26 3.44 10.29 -7.30
C LEU A 26 4.34 11.49 -6.96
N ALA A 27 3.80 12.70 -6.99
CA ALA A 27 4.55 13.94 -6.74
C ALA A 27 4.72 14.27 -5.24
N ASN A 28 3.71 13.99 -4.41
CA ASN A 28 3.66 14.50 -3.03
C ASN A 28 3.33 13.42 -1.99
N GLY A 29 2.90 12.24 -2.42
CA GLY A 29 2.47 11.16 -1.55
C GLY A 29 3.65 10.43 -0.91
N GLU A 30 3.36 9.74 0.18
CA GLU A 30 4.35 8.89 0.83
C GLU A 30 4.46 7.56 0.07
N THR A 31 5.65 7.29 -0.48
CA THR A 31 5.87 6.14 -1.36
C THR A 31 6.93 5.17 -0.81
N GLY A 32 6.78 3.91 -1.18
CA GLY A 32 7.66 2.80 -0.81
C GLY A 32 7.55 1.69 -1.83
N ILE A 33 8.37 0.64 -1.72
CA ILE A 33 8.35 -0.48 -2.67
C ILE A 33 6.96 -1.13 -2.70
N SER A 34 6.34 -1.36 -1.54
CA SER A 34 5.02 -1.98 -1.45
C SER A 34 3.91 -1.14 -2.06
N SER A 35 3.85 0.17 -1.79
CA SER A 35 2.82 1.04 -2.38
C SER A 35 3.05 1.28 -3.88
N LYS A 36 4.32 1.37 -4.32
CA LYS A 36 4.67 1.39 -5.75
C LYS A 36 4.34 0.08 -6.46
N THR A 37 4.34 -1.05 -5.73
CA THR A 37 3.90 -2.33 -6.29
C THR A 37 2.42 -2.30 -6.63
N ILE A 38 1.56 -1.82 -5.70
CA ILE A 38 0.13 -1.62 -5.96
C ILE A 38 -0.06 -0.71 -7.18
N HIS A 39 0.56 0.48 -7.17
CA HIS A 39 0.47 1.41 -8.29
C HIS A 39 0.88 0.74 -9.60
N ALA A 40 2.06 0.13 -9.66
CA ALA A 40 2.59 -0.42 -10.90
C ALA A 40 1.70 -1.51 -11.52
N VAL A 41 1.08 -2.37 -10.69
CA VAL A 41 0.12 -3.36 -11.18
C VAL A 41 -1.13 -2.67 -11.69
N LEU A 42 -1.75 -1.79 -10.90
CA LEU A 42 -3.06 -1.23 -11.21
C LEU A 42 -3.05 -0.21 -12.36
N THR A 43 -1.89 0.36 -12.66
CA THR A 43 -1.65 1.22 -13.83
C THR A 43 -1.00 0.49 -15.01
N GLY A 44 -0.74 -0.81 -14.89
CA GLY A 44 -0.12 -1.62 -15.97
C GLY A 44 1.33 -1.22 -16.30
N THR A 45 2.05 -0.63 -15.35
CA THR A 45 3.44 -0.14 -15.54
C THR A 45 4.50 -1.08 -14.98
N VAL A 46 4.15 -2.31 -14.61
CA VAL A 46 5.08 -3.30 -14.03
C VAL A 46 6.32 -3.52 -14.92
N ASP A 47 6.14 -3.46 -16.24
CA ASP A 47 7.19 -3.70 -17.22
C ASP A 47 7.83 -2.39 -17.76
N ASN A 48 7.38 -1.22 -17.29
CA ASN A 48 7.90 0.06 -17.73
C ASN A 48 9.22 0.43 -17.05
N THR A 49 10.14 1.00 -17.84
CA THR A 49 11.51 1.28 -17.43
C THR A 49 11.67 2.54 -16.54
N VAL A 50 10.60 3.25 -16.21
CA VAL A 50 10.66 4.50 -15.43
C VAL A 50 11.13 4.28 -13.98
N PHE A 51 10.98 3.06 -13.45
CA PHE A 51 11.51 2.63 -12.15
C PHE A 51 12.78 1.74 -12.26
N ASN A 52 13.44 1.70 -13.43
CA ASN A 52 14.33 0.60 -13.85
C ASN A 52 15.84 0.89 -13.74
N THR A 53 16.38 0.82 -12.52
CA THR A 53 17.84 0.70 -12.30
C THR A 53 18.25 -0.45 -11.38
N SER A 54 17.31 -1.17 -10.75
CA SER A 54 17.61 -2.25 -9.77
C SER A 54 17.13 -3.62 -10.23
N PRO A 55 17.68 -4.76 -9.78
CA PRO A 55 17.24 -6.11 -10.18
C PRO A 55 15.75 -6.39 -9.89
N SER A 56 15.08 -7.22 -10.71
CA SER A 56 13.62 -7.45 -10.68
C SER A 56 13.08 -7.96 -9.34
N TRP A 57 13.85 -8.79 -8.61
CA TRP A 57 13.46 -9.32 -7.30
C TRP A 57 13.46 -8.27 -6.17
N PHE A 58 14.07 -7.09 -6.37
CA PHE A 58 14.02 -5.96 -5.44
C PHE A 58 12.92 -4.93 -5.78
N ARG A 59 12.22 -5.10 -6.91
CA ARG A 59 11.30 -4.06 -7.42
C ARG A 59 9.90 -4.10 -6.84
N TYR A 60 9.44 -5.29 -6.47
CA TYR A 60 8.05 -5.52 -6.08
C TYR A 60 7.99 -6.39 -4.85
N ASP A 61 7.35 -5.87 -3.81
CA ASP A 61 7.28 -6.58 -2.54
C ASP A 61 6.06 -6.22 -1.72
N VAL A 62 5.78 -7.06 -0.74
CA VAL A 62 4.75 -6.82 0.29
C VAL A 62 5.25 -5.80 1.31
N PRO A 63 4.37 -5.16 2.10
CA PRO A 63 4.82 -4.35 3.23
C PRO A 63 5.48 -5.23 4.31
N HIS A 64 6.64 -4.82 4.83
CA HIS A 64 7.42 -5.57 5.83
C HIS A 64 7.24 -5.05 7.25
N ASP A 65 6.85 -3.79 7.41
CA ASP A 65 6.61 -3.15 8.69
C ASP A 65 5.39 -2.19 8.65
N PRO A 66 4.92 -1.70 9.80
CA PRO A 66 3.80 -0.76 9.87
C PRO A 66 3.95 0.49 8.99
N SER A 67 5.18 0.98 8.77
CA SER A 67 5.46 2.15 7.94
C SER A 67 5.34 1.84 6.45
N ASP A 68 5.72 0.63 6.02
CA ASP A 68 5.41 0.12 4.67
C ASP A 68 3.90 -0.03 4.47
N PHE A 69 3.18 -0.57 5.46
CA PHE A 69 1.73 -0.72 5.39
C PHE A 69 1.03 0.64 5.30
N ARG A 70 1.43 1.60 6.14
CA ARG A 70 0.90 2.98 6.13
C ARG A 70 0.95 3.60 4.73
N ARG A 71 2.06 3.47 4.01
CA ARG A 71 2.19 4.01 2.65
C ARG A 71 1.22 3.37 1.65
N CYS A 72 0.92 2.07 1.81
CA CYS A 72 -0.09 1.39 1.00
C CYS A 72 -1.51 1.83 1.39
N TYR A 73 -1.77 1.92 2.69
CA TYR A 73 -3.04 2.39 3.24
C TYR A 73 -3.37 3.81 2.78
N LEU A 74 -2.41 4.75 2.86
CA LEU A 74 -2.61 6.13 2.40
C LEU A 74 -2.87 6.21 0.90
N LEU A 75 -2.16 5.41 0.09
CA LEU A 75 -2.44 5.30 -1.34
C LEU A 75 -3.90 4.89 -1.59
N LEU A 76 -4.41 3.87 -0.89
CA LEU A 76 -5.78 3.39 -1.09
C LEU A 76 -6.83 4.29 -0.45
N LYS A 77 -6.51 5.08 0.59
CA LYS A 77 -7.39 6.16 1.07
C LYS A 77 -7.49 7.27 0.04
N PHE A 78 -6.39 7.56 -0.67
CA PHE A 78 -6.36 8.58 -1.71
C PHE A 78 -7.02 8.12 -3.00
N ILE A 79 -6.93 6.82 -3.30
CA ILE A 79 -7.52 6.17 -4.47
C ILE A 79 -8.39 5.00 -4.03
N PRO A 80 -9.58 5.26 -3.44
CA PRO A 80 -10.44 4.22 -2.88
C PRO A 80 -10.92 3.20 -3.92
N GLU A 81 -11.00 3.59 -5.20
CA GLU A 81 -11.35 2.72 -6.32
C GLU A 81 -10.39 1.53 -6.45
N TRP A 82 -9.14 1.69 -6.02
CA TRP A 82 -8.12 0.65 -6.13
C TRP A 82 -8.25 -0.42 -5.05
N LYS A 83 -8.97 -0.17 -3.95
CA LYS A 83 -9.16 -1.18 -2.90
C LYS A 83 -9.82 -2.45 -3.45
N GLN A 84 -10.82 -2.29 -4.32
CA GLN A 84 -11.53 -3.42 -4.95
C GLN A 84 -10.66 -4.18 -5.97
N ARG A 85 -9.60 -3.55 -6.46
CA ARG A 85 -8.67 -4.08 -7.47
C ARG A 85 -7.43 -4.75 -6.88
N LEU A 86 -7.29 -4.79 -5.55
CA LEU A 86 -6.13 -5.42 -4.90
C LEU A 86 -5.93 -6.90 -5.28
N HIS A 87 -6.98 -7.60 -5.69
CA HIS A 87 -6.87 -8.97 -6.21
C HIS A 87 -5.94 -9.06 -7.44
N GLU A 88 -5.90 -8.04 -8.31
CA GLU A 88 -4.97 -7.97 -9.46
C GLU A 88 -3.50 -7.96 -9.00
N VAL A 89 -3.22 -7.36 -7.84
CA VAL A 89 -1.87 -7.34 -7.24
C VAL A 89 -1.47 -8.74 -6.76
N ALA A 90 -2.40 -9.47 -6.14
CA ALA A 90 -2.20 -10.85 -5.73
C ALA A 90 -2.04 -11.80 -6.93
N GLU A 91 -2.80 -11.60 -8.01
CA GLU A 91 -2.65 -12.35 -9.26
C GLU A 91 -1.27 -12.13 -9.90
N ARG A 92 -0.79 -10.88 -9.91
CA ARG A 92 0.53 -10.55 -10.47
C ARG A 92 1.68 -11.01 -9.57
N PHE A 93 1.51 -10.92 -8.26
CA PHE A 93 2.51 -11.25 -7.25
C PHE A 93 1.89 -12.11 -6.13
N PRO A 94 1.92 -13.45 -6.24
CA PRO A 94 1.23 -14.35 -5.31
C PRO A 94 1.52 -14.12 -3.82
N LYS A 95 2.72 -13.65 -3.46
CA LYS A 95 3.07 -13.26 -2.08
C LYS A 95 2.15 -12.20 -1.46
N TRP A 96 1.42 -11.43 -2.27
CA TRP A 96 0.41 -10.47 -1.82
C TRP A 96 -0.91 -11.12 -1.40
N LYS A 97 -1.21 -12.35 -1.83
CA LYS A 97 -2.50 -13.00 -1.59
C LYS A 97 -2.89 -13.02 -0.09
N PRO A 98 -2.04 -13.43 0.86
CA PRO A 98 -2.38 -13.38 2.28
C PRO A 98 -2.66 -11.96 2.80
N PHE A 99 -2.00 -10.94 2.23
CA PHE A 99 -2.22 -9.53 2.59
C PHE A 99 -3.56 -9.02 2.04
N VAL A 100 -3.91 -9.38 0.81
CA VAL A 100 -5.19 -8.99 0.20
C VAL A 100 -6.35 -9.63 0.94
N GLU A 101 -6.25 -10.92 1.28
CA GLU A 101 -7.28 -11.66 2.04
C GLU A 101 -7.48 -11.12 3.47
N GLN A 102 -6.49 -10.44 4.04
CA GLN A 102 -6.52 -9.90 5.40
C GLN A 102 -6.47 -8.36 5.41
N TRP A 103 -6.74 -7.72 4.28
CA TRP A 103 -6.56 -6.27 4.14
C TRP A 103 -7.40 -5.46 5.14
N ASP A 104 -8.64 -5.90 5.39
CA ASP A 104 -9.53 -5.22 6.35
C ASP A 104 -9.02 -5.35 7.79
N GLU A 105 -8.47 -6.50 8.19
CA GLU A 105 -7.90 -6.68 9.53
C GLU A 105 -6.58 -5.89 9.69
N LEU A 106 -5.73 -5.88 8.66
CA LEU A 106 -4.53 -5.02 8.64
C LEU A 106 -4.91 -3.54 8.79
N THR A 107 -5.97 -3.11 8.10
CA THR A 107 -6.48 -1.72 8.18
C THR A 107 -6.98 -1.41 9.59
N ARG A 108 -7.78 -2.29 10.18
CA ARG A 108 -8.30 -2.15 11.55
C ARG A 108 -7.17 -2.04 12.57
N LEU A 109 -6.19 -2.94 12.53
CA LEU A 109 -5.04 -2.92 13.45
C LEU A 109 -4.19 -1.65 13.25
N TYR A 110 -4.00 -1.20 12.02
CA TYR A 110 -3.30 0.04 11.75
C TYR A 110 -4.04 1.24 12.34
N GLU A 111 -5.35 1.36 12.12
CA GLU A 111 -6.17 2.44 12.69
C GLU A 111 -6.18 2.42 14.23
N ASP A 112 -6.22 1.23 14.86
CA ASP A 112 -6.15 1.07 16.32
C ASP A 112 -4.79 1.46 16.90
N GLU A 113 -3.69 1.20 16.19
CA GLU A 113 -2.33 1.30 16.73
C GLU A 113 -1.57 2.56 16.27
N ARG A 114 -2.01 3.27 15.23
CA ARG A 114 -1.28 4.41 14.64
C ARG A 114 -1.06 5.59 15.58
N ASP A 115 -1.93 5.75 16.58
CA ASP A 115 -1.93 6.88 17.54
C ASP A 115 -1.34 6.50 18.91
N ARG A 116 -0.70 5.33 19.00
CA ARG A 116 -0.03 4.89 20.23
C ARG A 116 1.13 5.82 20.58
N GLU A 117 1.27 6.13 21.86
CA GLU A 117 2.32 7.01 22.40
C GLU A 117 3.74 6.53 22.09
N ASP A 118 3.95 5.20 21.97
CA ASP A 118 5.24 4.60 21.66
C ASP A 118 5.58 4.60 20.16
N GLY A 119 4.65 5.07 19.30
CA GLY A 119 4.81 5.10 17.85
C GLY A 119 4.91 3.72 17.20
N LYS A 120 4.51 2.65 17.91
CA LYS A 120 4.61 1.27 17.43
C LYS A 120 3.24 0.69 17.13
N ALA A 121 3.21 -0.25 16.17
CA ALA A 121 2.04 -1.07 15.89
C ALA A 121 2.39 -2.57 16.02
N PRO A 122 2.53 -3.08 17.26
CA PRO A 122 3.00 -4.44 17.50
C PRO A 122 2.03 -5.53 17.02
N LEU A 123 0.71 -5.32 17.10
CA LEU A 123 -0.26 -6.29 16.62
C LEU A 123 -0.29 -6.33 15.09
N LEU A 124 -0.29 -5.15 14.45
CA LEU A 124 -0.15 -5.04 13.00
C LEU A 124 1.14 -5.72 12.52
N TYR A 125 2.27 -5.39 13.14
CA TYR A 125 3.56 -5.96 12.77
C TYR A 125 3.58 -7.49 12.94
N LYS A 126 2.99 -8.00 14.02
CA LYS A 126 2.85 -9.45 14.24
C LYS A 126 2.05 -10.10 13.11
N LEU A 127 0.87 -9.57 12.78
CA LEU A 127 0.04 -10.09 11.70
C LEU A 127 0.81 -10.07 10.36
N MET A 128 1.45 -8.96 10.02
CA MET A 128 2.23 -8.84 8.78
C MET A 128 3.34 -9.90 8.67
N LYS A 129 4.01 -10.23 9.77
CA LYS A 129 5.01 -11.32 9.79
C LYS A 129 4.38 -12.69 9.53
N GLU A 130 3.22 -12.96 10.10
CA GLU A 130 2.49 -14.21 9.86
C GLU A 130 2.06 -14.34 8.40
N LEU A 131 1.55 -13.25 7.80
CA LEU A 131 1.14 -13.21 6.39
C LEU A 131 2.31 -13.38 5.44
N LYS A 132 3.45 -12.74 5.72
CA LYS A 132 4.68 -12.90 4.93
C LYS A 132 5.17 -14.34 4.92
N ASN A 133 5.14 -15.01 6.08
CA ASN A 133 5.53 -16.42 6.16
C ASN A 133 4.59 -17.30 5.33
N LYS A 134 3.28 -17.06 5.37
CA LYS A 134 2.30 -17.79 4.52
C LYS A 134 2.59 -17.60 3.03
N GLY A 135 2.85 -16.37 2.59
CA GLY A 135 3.10 -16.05 1.17
C GLY A 135 4.44 -16.54 0.60
N ASN A 136 5.36 -17.02 1.44
CA ASN A 136 6.63 -17.62 1.03
C ASN A 136 6.55 -19.16 0.89
N HIS A 137 5.41 -19.77 1.24
CA HIS A 137 5.21 -21.22 1.28
C HIS A 137 4.13 -21.72 0.31
N GLU A 138 3.60 -20.84 -0.55
CA GLU A 138 2.79 -21.16 -1.73
C GLU A 138 3.64 -21.06 -3.00
#